data_AF-A0AAE6QDS0-F1
#
_entry.id   AF-A0AAE6QDS0-F1
#
_cell.length_a   1.000
_cell.length_b   1.000
_cell.length_c   1.000
_cell.angle_alpha   90.00
_cell.angle_beta   90.00
_cell.angle_gamma   90.00
#
_symmetry.space_group_name_H-M   'P 1'
#
loop_
_entity.id
_entity.type
_entity.pdbx_description
1 polymer ?
#
loop_
_entity_poly.entity_id
_entity_poly.type
_entity_poly.pdbx_seq_one_letter_code
_entity_poly.pdbx_strand_id
1 'polypeptide(L)'
;MNAKRLLCLAGTTLAFTCLSSVALAQTDLPESVRVPAGNKVGMQTTGVGEITYECRAKANMPSEMEWAFVGPKAVLNDKSGKQVGTYYGPPATWEAKDGSKVTGTQVAVAPSSAGNLPYQLVKANPAEGKGAMTGVTYIQRVALKGGVAPAKACAESNKGAKEVVKYQADYLFWTAS
;
A
#
# COMPACT_ATOMS: atom_id res chain seq x y z
N MET A 1 -28.19 59.46 40.11
CA MET A 1 -26.73 59.20 40.06
C MET A 1 -26.51 57.70 39.94
N ASN A 2 -25.61 57.32 39.04
CA ASN A 2 -24.96 56.01 38.89
C ASN A 2 -25.65 54.89 38.07
N ALA A 3 -25.24 54.90 36.81
CA ALA A 3 -25.43 53.96 35.72
C ALA A 3 -24.55 52.70 35.82
N LYS A 4 -24.69 51.84 34.79
CA LYS A 4 -23.77 50.83 34.23
C LYS A 4 -23.90 49.42 34.82
N ARG A 5 -23.89 48.32 34.05
CA ARG A 5 -23.51 48.08 32.64
C ARG A 5 -24.04 46.68 32.24
N LEU A 6 -24.66 46.56 31.07
CA LEU A 6 -24.80 45.27 30.37
C LEU A 6 -23.41 44.79 29.96
N LEU A 7 -23.06 43.53 30.25
CA LEU A 7 -21.98 42.82 29.57
C LEU A 7 -22.57 41.61 28.84
N CYS A 8 -22.64 41.71 27.51
CA CYS A 8 -22.66 40.56 26.62
C CYS A 8 -21.31 39.83 26.71
N LEU A 9 -21.29 38.60 27.22
CA LEU A 9 -20.19 37.68 26.95
C LEU A 9 -20.48 36.95 25.64
N ALA A 10 -19.69 37.26 24.61
CA ALA A 10 -19.64 36.52 23.37
C ALA A 10 -19.09 35.11 23.65
N GLY A 11 -19.93 34.08 23.45
CA GLY A 11 -19.52 32.69 23.52
C GLY A 11 -18.56 32.36 22.37
N THR A 12 -17.30 32.13 22.70
CA THR A 12 -16.29 31.63 21.76
C THR A 12 -16.51 30.12 21.62
N THR A 13 -17.25 29.69 20.61
CA THR A 13 -17.35 28.28 20.23
C THR A 13 -16.01 27.84 19.65
N LEU A 14 -15.23 27.07 20.43
CA LEU A 14 -14.13 26.29 19.87
C LEU A 14 -14.72 25.28 18.88
N ALA A 15 -14.58 25.57 17.58
CA ALA A 15 -14.81 24.60 16.53
C ALA A 15 -13.76 23.50 16.65
N PHE A 16 -14.15 22.39 17.28
CA PHE A 16 -13.37 21.16 17.24
C PHE A 16 -13.44 20.63 15.80
N THR A 17 -12.46 21.02 14.98
CA THR A 17 -12.29 20.45 13.65
C THR A 17 -11.98 18.97 13.84
N CYS A 18 -12.96 18.11 13.56
CA CYS A 18 -12.74 16.68 13.40
C CYS A 18 -11.69 16.50 12.31
N LEU A 19 -10.41 16.34 12.68
CA LEU A 19 -9.42 15.79 11.78
C LEU A 19 -9.92 14.42 11.36
N SER A 20 -10.37 14.31 10.12
CA SER A 20 -10.83 13.07 9.51
C SER A 20 -9.80 11.98 9.77
N SER A 21 -10.23 10.83 10.27
CA SER A 21 -9.37 9.71 10.75
C SER A 21 -8.33 9.23 9.72
N VAL A 22 -8.55 9.52 8.43
CA VAL A 22 -7.63 9.23 7.33
C VAL A 22 -6.41 10.16 7.31
N ALA A 23 -6.55 11.42 7.72
CA ALA A 23 -5.42 12.36 7.80
C ALA A 23 -4.40 11.92 8.88
N LEU A 24 -4.89 11.41 10.01
CA LEU A 24 -4.06 10.83 11.07
C LEU A 24 -3.36 9.53 10.60
N ALA A 25 -3.99 8.72 9.76
CA ALA A 25 -3.38 7.50 9.23
C ALA A 25 -2.21 7.77 8.25
N GLN A 26 -2.12 8.97 7.64
CA GLN A 26 -0.99 9.35 6.80
C GLN A 26 0.19 9.91 7.61
N THR A 27 -0.04 10.50 8.78
CA THR A 27 1.04 11.08 9.59
C THR A 27 1.97 10.03 10.19
N ASP A 28 1.47 8.82 10.42
CA ASP A 28 2.25 7.70 10.97
C ASP A 28 3.13 6.99 9.91
N LEU A 29 2.98 7.35 8.63
CA LEU A 29 3.80 6.83 7.56
C LEU A 29 5.03 7.73 7.30
N PRO A 30 6.17 7.14 6.89
CA PRO A 30 7.31 7.91 6.40
C PRO A 30 6.88 8.85 5.26
N GLU A 31 7.43 10.07 5.26
CA GLU A 31 6.97 11.12 4.33
C GLU A 31 7.08 10.72 2.86
N SER A 32 8.11 9.96 2.51
CA SER A 32 8.36 9.48 1.15
C SER A 32 7.23 8.61 0.59
N VAL A 33 6.47 7.91 1.44
CA VAL A 33 5.38 7.02 1.02
C VAL A 33 3.99 7.62 1.24
N ARG A 34 3.88 8.87 1.72
CA ARG A 34 2.59 9.56 1.87
C ARG A 34 1.99 9.90 0.51
N VAL A 35 0.67 9.82 0.37
CA VAL A 35 0.00 10.21 -0.88
C VAL A 35 -0.01 11.73 -1.00
N PRO A 36 0.24 12.30 -2.20
CA PRO A 36 0.12 13.73 -2.41
C PRO A 36 -1.26 14.29 -2.00
N ALA A 37 -1.27 15.52 -1.51
CA ALA A 37 -2.49 16.25 -1.20
C ALA A 37 -3.46 16.30 -2.40
N GLY A 38 -4.76 16.46 -2.13
CA GLY A 38 -5.81 16.40 -3.15
C GLY A 38 -6.22 14.98 -3.54
N ASN A 39 -5.83 13.96 -2.77
CA ASN A 39 -6.30 12.59 -2.93
C ASN A 39 -7.04 12.11 -1.68
N LYS A 40 -8.03 11.23 -1.87
CA LYS A 40 -8.80 10.58 -0.80
C LYS A 40 -8.84 9.07 -1.01
N VAL A 41 -8.97 8.30 0.07
CA VAL A 41 -9.13 6.84 -0.02
C VAL A 41 -10.49 6.53 -0.63
N GLY A 42 -10.49 5.89 -1.80
CA GLY A 42 -11.71 5.39 -2.46
C GLY A 42 -12.03 3.95 -2.10
N MET A 43 -11.00 3.13 -1.87
CA MET A 43 -11.16 1.72 -1.49
C MET A 43 -10.00 1.26 -0.61
N GLN A 44 -10.28 0.36 0.32
CA GLN A 44 -9.26 -0.32 1.13
C GLN A 44 -9.51 -1.82 1.06
N THR A 45 -8.45 -2.60 0.86
CA THR A 45 -8.49 -4.06 0.89
C THR A 45 -7.34 -4.63 1.71
N THR A 46 -7.52 -5.83 2.25
CA THR A 46 -6.43 -6.63 2.82
C THR A 46 -6.04 -7.70 1.80
N GLY A 47 -4.83 -7.58 1.29
CA GLY A 47 -4.18 -8.56 0.44
C GLY A 47 -3.62 -9.72 1.27
N VAL A 48 -3.97 -10.96 0.91
CA VAL A 48 -3.42 -12.17 1.54
C VAL A 48 -2.96 -13.12 0.45
N GLY A 49 -1.74 -13.62 0.55
CA GLY A 49 -1.21 -14.57 -0.40
C GLY A 49 0.27 -14.83 -0.21
N GLU A 50 0.97 -14.87 -1.33
CA GLU A 50 2.33 -15.37 -1.40
C GLU A 50 3.23 -14.47 -2.27
N ILE A 51 4.51 -14.43 -1.91
CA ILE A 51 5.58 -13.85 -2.72
C ILE A 51 6.50 -14.97 -3.16
N THR A 52 6.85 -14.98 -4.45
CA THR A 52 7.84 -15.90 -4.99
C THR A 52 9.19 -15.21 -5.12
N TYR A 53 10.23 -15.89 -4.64
CA TYR A 53 11.63 -15.54 -4.81
C TYR A 53 12.33 -16.61 -5.63
N GLU A 54 13.37 -16.20 -6.38
CA GLU A 54 14.25 -17.11 -7.10
C GLU A 54 15.71 -16.81 -6.75
N CYS A 55 16.47 -17.86 -6.47
CA CYS A 55 17.89 -17.73 -6.20
C CYS A 55 18.64 -17.48 -7.51
N ARG A 56 19.17 -16.27 -7.70
CA ARG A 56 19.88 -15.87 -8.93
C ARG A 56 21.07 -14.99 -8.62
N ALA A 57 21.95 -14.81 -9.60
CA ALA A 57 23.05 -13.88 -9.49
C ALA A 57 22.53 -12.45 -9.35
N LYS A 58 23.17 -11.63 -8.52
CA LYS A 58 22.82 -10.22 -8.35
C LYS A 58 22.99 -9.49 -9.67
N ALA A 59 22.04 -8.61 -10.00
CA ALA A 59 22.06 -7.88 -11.27
C ALA A 59 23.33 -7.02 -11.46
N ASN A 60 23.89 -6.49 -10.37
CA ASN A 60 25.06 -5.61 -10.37
C ASN A 60 26.36 -6.30 -9.91
N MET A 61 26.28 -7.52 -9.37
CA MET A 61 27.44 -8.28 -8.87
C MET A 61 27.26 -9.76 -9.22
N PRO A 62 27.54 -10.18 -10.47
CA PRO A 62 27.21 -11.53 -10.95
C PRO A 62 27.92 -12.68 -10.22
N SER A 63 28.98 -12.39 -9.48
CA SER A 63 29.68 -13.35 -8.60
C SER A 63 28.96 -13.60 -7.27
N GLU A 64 27.96 -12.79 -6.93
CA GLU A 64 27.16 -12.93 -5.72
C GLU A 64 25.75 -13.41 -6.05
N MET A 65 25.20 -14.22 -5.16
CA MET A 65 23.86 -14.78 -5.29
C MET A 65 22.88 -14.08 -4.35
N GLU A 66 21.63 -13.94 -4.77
CA GLU A 66 20.54 -13.39 -3.95
C GLU A 66 19.21 -14.07 -4.23
N TRP A 67 18.33 -14.06 -3.22
CA TRP A 67 16.91 -14.31 -3.43
C TRP A 67 16.29 -13.08 -4.07
N ALA A 68 16.05 -13.16 -5.37
CA ALA A 68 15.46 -12.05 -6.09
C ALA A 68 13.93 -12.18 -6.16
N PHE A 69 13.25 -11.06 -6.03
CA PHE A 69 11.79 -10.98 -6.12
C PHE A 69 11.31 -11.35 -7.53
N VAL A 70 10.46 -12.36 -7.63
CA VAL A 70 9.84 -12.80 -8.89
C VAL A 70 8.47 -12.16 -9.06
N GLY A 71 7.61 -12.28 -8.06
CA GLY A 71 6.27 -11.74 -8.15
C GLY A 71 5.36 -12.08 -6.97
N PRO A 72 4.27 -11.33 -6.80
CA PRO A 72 3.22 -11.63 -5.85
C PRO A 72 2.10 -12.48 -6.49
N LYS A 73 1.39 -13.23 -5.65
CA LYS A 73 0.07 -13.78 -5.94
C LYS A 73 -0.79 -13.68 -4.69
N ALA A 74 -1.75 -12.76 -4.67
CA ALA A 74 -2.60 -12.50 -3.52
C ALA A 74 -4.06 -12.29 -3.93
N VAL A 75 -4.97 -12.66 -3.03
CA VAL A 75 -6.37 -12.22 -3.08
C VAL A 75 -6.49 -10.90 -2.35
N LEU A 76 -7.39 -10.03 -2.81
CA LEU A 76 -7.74 -8.78 -2.13
C LEU A 76 -9.11 -8.94 -1.48
N ASN A 77 -9.18 -8.77 -0.16
CA ASN A 77 -10.40 -8.92 0.63
C ASN A 77 -10.89 -7.56 1.14
N ASP A 78 -12.20 -7.34 1.18
CA ASP A 78 -12.79 -6.19 1.86
C ASP A 78 -12.75 -6.35 3.39
N LYS A 79 -13.28 -5.35 4.12
CA LYS A 79 -13.32 -5.35 5.59
C LYS A 79 -14.14 -6.48 6.20
N SER A 80 -15.06 -7.09 5.44
CA SER A 80 -15.83 -8.26 5.87
C SER A 80 -15.10 -9.58 5.63
N GLY A 81 -13.90 -9.53 5.02
CA GLY A 81 -13.13 -10.71 4.61
C GLY A 81 -13.58 -11.30 3.27
N LYS A 82 -14.52 -10.67 2.58
CA LYS A 82 -14.97 -11.14 1.26
C LYS A 82 -13.95 -10.73 0.21
N GLN A 83 -13.54 -11.69 -0.63
CA GLN A 83 -12.68 -11.38 -1.76
C GLN A 83 -13.39 -10.42 -2.73
N VAL A 84 -12.70 -9.34 -3.10
CA VAL A 84 -13.14 -8.30 -4.04
C VAL A 84 -12.19 -8.11 -5.23
N GLY A 85 -11.02 -8.76 -5.20
CA GLY A 85 -10.07 -8.71 -6.30
C GLY A 85 -8.87 -9.63 -6.11
N THR A 86 -7.83 -9.40 -6.92
CA THR A 86 -6.55 -10.09 -6.91
C THR A 86 -5.40 -9.10 -7.13
N TYR A 87 -4.23 -9.45 -6.61
CA TYR A 87 -2.98 -8.74 -6.84
C TYR A 87 -1.91 -9.72 -7.32
N TYR A 88 -1.30 -9.42 -8.47
CA TYR A 88 -0.33 -10.31 -9.11
C TYR A 88 0.70 -9.52 -9.94
N GLY A 89 1.73 -10.20 -10.45
CA GLY A 89 2.69 -9.63 -11.38
C GLY A 89 3.84 -10.58 -11.73
N PRO A 90 4.78 -10.15 -12.59
CA PRO A 90 4.92 -8.82 -13.20
C PRO A 90 4.09 -8.60 -14.51
N PRO A 91 3.69 -7.35 -14.84
CA PRO A 91 3.82 -6.14 -14.01
C PRO A 91 2.87 -6.20 -12.81
N ALA A 92 3.15 -5.43 -11.75
CA ALA A 92 2.26 -5.32 -10.59
C ALA A 92 0.87 -4.86 -11.05
N THR A 93 -0.12 -5.72 -10.85
CA THR A 93 -1.49 -5.56 -11.34
C THR A 93 -2.48 -5.79 -10.21
N TRP A 94 -3.39 -4.84 -10.02
CA TRP A 94 -4.53 -4.96 -9.11
C TRP A 94 -5.79 -5.06 -9.95
N GLU A 95 -6.49 -6.18 -9.83
CA GLU A 95 -7.69 -6.48 -10.61
C GLU A 95 -8.88 -6.67 -9.67
N ALA A 96 -9.96 -5.94 -9.93
CA ALA A 96 -11.22 -6.08 -9.22
C ALA A 96 -12.07 -7.20 -9.82
N LYS A 97 -13.03 -7.71 -9.05
CA LYS A 97 -13.98 -8.75 -9.51
C LYS A 97 -14.87 -8.34 -10.68
N ASP A 98 -15.03 -7.05 -10.94
CA ASP A 98 -15.73 -6.53 -12.12
C ASP A 98 -14.87 -6.54 -13.39
N GLY A 99 -13.62 -7.01 -13.30
CA GLY A 99 -12.67 -7.08 -14.42
C GLY A 99 -11.92 -5.76 -14.67
N SER A 100 -12.23 -4.69 -13.93
CA SER A 100 -11.43 -3.48 -13.99
C SER A 100 -10.07 -3.72 -13.31
N LYS A 101 -8.99 -3.25 -13.95
CA LYS A 101 -7.64 -3.47 -13.43
C LYS A 101 -6.75 -2.27 -13.64
N VAL A 102 -5.71 -2.19 -12.82
CA VAL A 102 -4.72 -1.12 -12.87
C VAL A 102 -3.32 -1.68 -12.67
N THR A 103 -2.37 -1.16 -13.44
CA THR A 103 -0.94 -1.31 -13.20
C THR A 103 -0.38 0.02 -12.70
N GLY A 104 0.88 0.08 -12.31
CA GLY A 104 1.45 1.35 -11.90
C GLY A 104 2.96 1.36 -11.78
N THR A 105 3.49 2.56 -11.54
CA THR A 105 4.91 2.82 -11.32
C THR A 105 5.18 2.98 -9.83
N GLN A 106 6.11 2.21 -9.28
CA GLN A 106 6.59 2.43 -7.92
C GLN A 106 7.29 3.79 -7.86
N VAL A 107 6.77 4.71 -7.06
CA VAL A 107 7.36 6.05 -6.89
C VAL A 107 8.16 6.18 -5.59
N ALA A 108 7.82 5.38 -4.57
CA ALA A 108 8.57 5.35 -3.33
C ALA A 108 8.42 4.03 -2.59
N VAL A 109 9.44 3.71 -1.79
CA VAL A 109 9.41 2.68 -0.76
C VAL A 109 10.01 3.23 0.52
N ALA A 110 9.59 2.69 1.66
CA ALA A 110 10.19 2.99 2.95
C ALA A 110 10.25 1.72 3.82
N PRO A 111 11.27 1.57 4.68
CA PRO A 111 11.31 0.48 5.64
C PRO A 111 10.02 0.40 6.47
N SER A 112 9.56 -0.83 6.73
CA SER A 112 8.50 -1.11 7.70
C SER A 112 9.11 -1.80 8.94
N SER A 113 8.31 -2.55 9.70
CA SER A 113 8.84 -3.36 10.81
C SER A 113 9.65 -4.57 10.33
N ALA A 114 10.58 -5.03 11.19
CA ALA A 114 11.48 -6.13 10.88
C ALA A 114 10.72 -7.40 10.43
N GLY A 115 11.26 -8.07 9.41
CA GLY A 115 10.67 -9.29 8.85
C GLY A 115 9.52 -9.07 7.86
N ASN A 116 9.18 -7.82 7.55
CA ASN A 116 8.10 -7.47 6.63
C ASN A 116 8.65 -6.76 5.39
N LEU A 117 7.91 -6.86 4.28
CA LEU A 117 8.18 -6.05 3.08
C LEU A 117 8.19 -4.54 3.41
N PRO A 118 8.76 -3.68 2.55
CA PRO A 118 8.69 -2.25 2.75
C PRO A 118 7.29 -1.70 2.44
N TYR A 119 6.95 -0.58 3.09
CA TYR A 119 5.88 0.30 2.63
C TYR A 119 6.14 0.69 1.18
N GLN A 120 5.07 0.90 0.42
CA GLN A 120 5.18 1.22 -1.00
C GLN A 120 4.12 2.25 -1.38
N LEU A 121 4.53 3.23 -2.16
CA LEU A 121 3.63 4.11 -2.89
C LEU A 121 3.79 3.85 -4.39
N VAL A 122 2.67 3.61 -5.05
CA VAL A 122 2.59 3.37 -6.48
C VAL A 122 1.71 4.44 -7.10
N LYS A 123 2.19 5.08 -8.16
CA LYS A 123 1.37 5.93 -9.03
C LYS A 123 0.67 5.04 -10.04
N ALA A 124 -0.66 5.06 -10.03
CA ALA A 124 -1.47 4.23 -10.90
C ALA A 124 -1.40 4.72 -12.35
N ASN A 125 -1.37 3.77 -13.28
CA ASN A 125 -1.67 4.02 -14.69
C ASN A 125 -3.19 4.16 -14.87
N PRO A 126 -3.67 4.67 -16.01
CA PRO A 126 -5.10 4.64 -16.32
C PRO A 126 -5.67 3.24 -16.18
N ALA A 127 -6.83 3.12 -15.54
CA ALA A 127 -7.50 1.84 -15.37
C ALA A 127 -7.92 1.26 -16.73
N GLU A 128 -7.77 -0.05 -16.85
CA GLU A 128 -8.34 -0.82 -17.95
C GLU A 128 -9.71 -1.37 -17.52
N GLY A 129 -10.71 -1.24 -18.39
CA GLY A 129 -12.10 -1.57 -18.06
C GLY A 129 -12.80 -0.48 -17.25
N LYS A 130 -14.11 -0.68 -17.02
CA LYS A 130 -14.95 0.21 -16.21
C LYS A 130 -15.27 -0.51 -14.91
N GLY A 131 -15.07 0.14 -13.77
CA GLY A 131 -15.38 -0.48 -12.48
C GLY A 131 -14.64 0.13 -11.30
N ALA A 132 -14.44 -0.68 -10.27
CA ALA A 132 -13.83 -0.29 -9.00
C ALA A 132 -12.43 0.32 -9.14
N MET A 133 -11.66 -0.06 -10.17
CA MET A 133 -10.33 0.51 -10.41
C MET A 133 -10.36 1.84 -11.17
N THR A 134 -11.51 2.26 -11.71
CA THR A 134 -11.63 3.53 -12.43
C THR A 134 -11.36 4.72 -11.51
N GLY A 135 -10.50 5.65 -11.95
CA GLY A 135 -10.18 6.87 -11.20
C GLY A 135 -9.15 6.68 -10.08
N VAL A 136 -8.60 5.48 -9.90
CA VAL A 136 -7.48 5.26 -8.98
C VAL A 136 -6.25 6.03 -9.48
N THR A 137 -5.68 6.87 -8.61
CA THR A 137 -4.51 7.72 -8.87
C THR A 137 -3.26 7.20 -8.19
N TYR A 138 -3.39 6.65 -6.98
CA TYR A 138 -2.31 6.05 -6.21
C TYR A 138 -2.76 4.79 -5.50
N ILE A 139 -1.81 3.90 -5.26
CA ILE A 139 -1.99 2.71 -4.41
C ILE A 139 -0.90 2.74 -3.35
N GLN A 140 -1.31 2.68 -2.08
CA GLN A 140 -0.41 2.54 -0.95
C GLN A 140 -0.47 1.13 -0.40
N ARG A 141 0.71 0.56 -0.12
CA ARG A 141 0.86 -0.71 0.59
C ARG A 141 1.33 -0.43 2.03
N VAL A 142 0.53 -0.85 3.00
CA VAL A 142 0.77 -0.65 4.44
C VAL A 142 0.39 -1.90 5.25
N ALA A 143 0.47 -1.82 6.59
CA ALA A 143 0.07 -2.89 7.52
C ALA A 143 0.60 -4.29 7.15
N LEU A 144 1.92 -4.39 7.02
CA LEU A 144 2.60 -5.53 6.40
C LEU A 144 2.84 -6.68 7.38
N LYS A 145 2.73 -7.92 6.87
CA LYS A 145 3.17 -9.14 7.55
C LYS A 145 3.87 -10.07 6.55
N GLY A 146 5.12 -10.41 6.83
CA GLY A 146 5.93 -11.31 6.01
C GLY A 146 6.25 -10.77 4.62
N GLY A 147 6.38 -11.70 3.68
CA GLY A 147 6.70 -11.43 2.28
C GLY A 147 8.17 -11.17 1.98
N VAL A 148 9.06 -11.11 2.98
CA VAL A 148 10.51 -10.96 2.79
C VAL A 148 11.14 -12.25 2.28
N ALA A 149 12.29 -12.12 1.62
CA ALA A 149 13.08 -13.27 1.19
C ALA A 149 13.37 -14.23 2.37
N PRO A 150 13.37 -15.54 2.14
CA PRO A 150 13.61 -16.52 3.18
C PRO A 150 15.05 -16.41 3.73
N ALA A 151 15.24 -16.81 4.99
CA ALA A 151 16.56 -16.86 5.62
C ALA A 151 17.47 -18.01 5.09
N LYS A 152 16.92 -18.89 4.24
CA LYS A 152 17.67 -19.97 3.59
C LYS A 152 18.79 -19.39 2.74
N ALA A 153 19.98 -20.00 2.74
CA ALA A 153 21.07 -19.55 1.90
C ALA A 153 20.73 -19.68 0.40
N CYS A 154 21.00 -18.62 -0.36
CA CYS A 154 21.04 -18.65 -1.82
C CYS A 154 22.52 -18.64 -2.25
N ALA A 155 22.92 -19.66 -3.01
CA ALA A 155 24.29 -19.93 -3.43
C ALA A 155 24.28 -20.53 -4.85
N GLU A 156 25.45 -20.63 -5.50
CA GLU A 156 25.51 -21.15 -6.87
C GLU A 156 24.96 -22.60 -6.96
N SER A 157 25.14 -23.39 -5.90
CA SER A 157 24.65 -24.78 -5.82
C SER A 157 23.12 -24.92 -5.87
N ASN A 158 22.36 -23.86 -5.58
CA ASN A 158 20.90 -23.85 -5.64
C ASN A 158 20.35 -22.71 -6.51
N LYS A 159 21.14 -22.24 -7.47
CA LYS A 159 20.71 -21.30 -8.50
C LYS A 159 19.48 -21.82 -9.25
N GLY A 160 18.49 -20.94 -9.45
CA GLY A 160 17.20 -21.27 -10.04
C GLY A 160 16.20 -21.91 -9.07
N ALA A 161 16.60 -22.22 -7.82
CA ALA A 161 15.65 -22.62 -6.80
C ALA A 161 14.63 -21.51 -6.55
N LYS A 162 13.39 -21.91 -6.25
CA LYS A 162 12.30 -21.00 -5.93
C LYS A 162 11.81 -21.23 -4.51
N GLU A 163 11.49 -20.14 -3.84
CA GLU A 163 10.94 -20.15 -2.50
C GLU A 163 9.69 -19.29 -2.47
N VAL A 164 8.68 -19.77 -1.75
CA VAL A 164 7.38 -19.11 -1.63
C VAL A 164 7.15 -18.75 -0.18
N VAL A 165 6.92 -17.47 0.08
CA VAL A 165 6.75 -16.95 1.44
C VAL A 165 5.36 -16.34 1.60
N LYS A 166 4.74 -16.58 2.76
CA LYS A 166 3.44 -16.00 3.10
C LYS A 166 3.55 -14.49 3.26
N TYR A 167 2.50 -13.81 2.84
CA TYR A 167 2.44 -12.36 2.77
C TYR A 167 1.03 -11.84 3.04
N GLN A 168 0.96 -10.75 3.80
CA GLN A 168 -0.23 -9.94 3.97
C GLN A 168 0.13 -8.45 3.93
N ALA A 169 -0.77 -7.66 3.37
CA ALA A 169 -0.71 -6.20 3.39
C ALA A 169 -2.09 -5.58 3.30
N ASP A 170 -2.24 -4.35 3.78
CA ASP A 170 -3.37 -3.52 3.37
C ASP A 170 -3.00 -2.69 2.13
N TYR A 171 -3.93 -2.62 1.19
CA TYR A 171 -3.87 -1.78 0.00
C TYR A 171 -4.92 -0.68 0.10
N LEU A 172 -4.47 0.57 0.10
CA LEU A 172 -5.32 1.75 0.04
C LEU A 172 -5.28 2.27 -1.40
N PHE A 173 -6.43 2.29 -2.06
CA PHE A 173 -6.62 2.82 -3.40
C PHE A 173 -7.15 4.24 -3.28
N TRP A 174 -6.39 5.17 -3.82
CA TRP A 174 -6.65 6.60 -3.72
C TRP A 174 -7.22 7.13 -5.03
N THR A 175 -8.11 8.11 -4.93
CA THR A 175 -8.62 8.86 -6.08
C THR A 175 -8.35 10.34 -5.87
N ALA A 176 -8.29 11.11 -6.96
CA ALA A 176 -8.34 12.56 -6.87
C ALA A 176 -9.63 12.99 -6.12
N SER A 177 -9.50 14.03 -5.28
CA SER A 177 -10.60 14.52 -4.42
C SER A 177 -11.50 15.49 -5.14
#